data_AF-A0A1I3NBV5-F1
#
_entry.id   AF-A0A1I3NBV5-F1
#
_cell.length_a   1.000
_cell.length_b   1.000
_cell.length_c   1.000
_cell.angle_alpha   90.00
_cell.angle_beta   90.00
_cell.angle_gamma   90.00
#
_symmetry.space_group_name_H-M   'P 1'
#
loop_
_entity.id
_entity.type
_entity.pdbx_description
1 polymer ?
#
loop_
_entity_poly.entity_id
_entity_poly.type
_entity_poly.pdbx_seq_one_letter_code
_entity_poly.pdbx_strand_id
1 'polypeptide(L)'
;MPGGDEIQTVEGLGDPDDLDPMQAAFVAHDGRQCGDGTPGHLTDVHSTGLDAIEGMPDGGLRIGAMVRSADFAAHERAPRDCPAPTRALVAGASGQLRDKAASEGNLLQRTRCPCFFDANQPCNTRGPGSGCGLLEGASRQLGLVGVPQACIATHPSDMAVGPRAPGATVETVTAEGEARAIPLAEFLRLPDDTPEVETVPAPGEFVAAATPPAPAGGRQGCRKVRGRASCAFAVVSVALVRRTDGTG
;
A
#
# COMPACT_ATOMS: atom_id res chain seq x y z
N MET A 1 -17.12 -12.03 -15.15
CA MET A 1 -17.08 -13.42 -14.65
C MET A 1 -17.42 -14.35 -15.81
N PRO A 2 -16.47 -15.07 -16.42
CA PRO A 2 -16.85 -16.24 -17.22
C PRO A 2 -17.42 -17.27 -16.24
N GLY A 3 -18.65 -17.72 -16.47
CA GLY A 3 -19.30 -18.69 -15.57
C GLY A 3 -18.61 -20.05 -15.66
N GLY A 4 -17.91 -20.46 -14.61
CA GLY A 4 -17.22 -21.76 -14.57
C GLY A 4 -16.28 -21.98 -13.39
N ASP A 5 -15.77 -20.92 -12.76
CA ASP A 5 -14.81 -21.08 -11.66
C ASP A 5 -15.51 -21.37 -10.32
N GLU A 6 -15.05 -22.42 -9.64
CA GLU A 6 -15.54 -22.85 -8.33
C GLU A 6 -14.99 -21.92 -7.23
N ILE A 7 -15.88 -21.26 -6.48
CA ILE A 7 -15.51 -20.38 -5.38
C ILE A 7 -15.27 -21.24 -4.14
N GLN A 8 -14.03 -21.37 -3.71
CA GLN A 8 -13.67 -21.99 -2.42
C GLN A 8 -13.59 -20.90 -1.36
N THR A 9 -14.43 -20.98 -0.32
CA THR A 9 -14.38 -20.06 0.80
C THR A 9 -13.29 -20.48 1.79
N VAL A 10 -12.95 -19.62 2.76
CA VAL A 10 -11.93 -19.94 3.78
C VAL A 10 -12.30 -21.17 4.61
N GLU A 11 -13.59 -21.44 4.77
CA GLU A 11 -14.16 -22.64 5.42
C GLU A 11 -14.01 -23.90 4.55
N GLY A 12 -13.72 -23.76 3.25
CA GLY A 12 -13.42 -24.87 2.36
C GLY A 12 -11.94 -25.25 2.34
N LEU A 13 -11.06 -24.45 2.95
CA LEU A 13 -9.62 -24.75 3.05
C LEU A 13 -9.30 -25.69 4.22
N GLY A 14 -10.12 -25.65 5.26
CA GLY A 14 -10.02 -26.49 6.45
C GLY A 14 -11.23 -26.26 7.35
N ASP A 15 -11.42 -27.13 8.34
CA ASP A 15 -12.50 -27.03 9.32
C ASP A 15 -11.95 -26.80 10.74
N PRO A 16 -12.79 -26.48 11.74
CA PRO A 16 -12.31 -26.18 13.10
C PRO A 16 -11.47 -27.28 13.76
N ASP A 17 -11.65 -28.53 13.33
CA ASP A 17 -10.94 -29.72 13.82
C ASP A 17 -9.77 -30.13 12.90
N ASP A 18 -9.75 -29.69 11.64
CA ASP A 18 -8.70 -29.96 10.64
C ASP A 18 -8.36 -28.71 9.79
N LEU A 19 -7.55 -27.83 10.36
CA LEU A 19 -7.12 -26.58 9.74
C LEU A 19 -6.12 -26.82 8.60
N ASP A 20 -6.23 -26.06 7.51
CA ASP A 20 -5.19 -25.99 6.46
C ASP A 20 -3.83 -25.62 7.10
N PRO A 21 -2.69 -26.13 6.62
CA PRO A 21 -1.37 -25.79 7.16
C PRO A 21 -1.09 -24.28 7.27
N MET A 22 -1.63 -23.46 6.38
CA MET A 22 -1.53 -22.00 6.46
C MET A 22 -2.41 -21.43 7.58
N GLN A 23 -3.62 -21.94 7.77
CA GLN A 23 -4.53 -21.55 8.87
C GLN A 23 -3.98 -21.99 10.23
N ALA A 24 -3.50 -23.23 10.33
CA ALA A 24 -2.87 -23.77 11.53
C ALA A 24 -1.62 -22.97 11.92
N ALA A 25 -0.78 -22.61 10.95
CA ALA A 25 0.36 -21.72 11.18
C ALA A 25 -0.08 -20.32 11.62
N PHE A 26 -1.18 -19.80 11.07
CA PHE A 26 -1.75 -18.51 11.46
C PHE A 26 -2.22 -18.50 12.92
N VAL A 27 -2.90 -19.57 13.36
CA VAL A 27 -3.36 -19.72 14.75
C VAL A 27 -2.17 -19.96 15.69
N ALA A 28 -1.26 -20.87 15.33
CA ALA A 28 -0.14 -21.27 16.18
C ALA A 28 0.92 -20.17 16.34
N HIS A 29 1.06 -19.28 15.35
CA HIS A 29 2.09 -18.25 15.34
C HIS A 29 1.53 -16.84 15.39
N ASP A 30 0.24 -16.71 15.71
CA ASP A 30 -0.47 -15.45 15.85
C ASP A 30 -0.20 -14.56 14.63
N GLY A 31 -0.50 -15.11 13.44
CA GLY A 31 -0.13 -14.65 12.10
C GLY A 31 -0.72 -13.30 11.71
N ARG A 32 -0.90 -12.37 12.65
CA ARG A 32 -1.42 -11.05 12.38
C ARG A 32 -0.32 -10.20 11.77
N GLN A 33 -0.55 -9.72 10.54
CA GLN A 33 0.37 -8.75 9.92
C GLN A 33 0.46 -7.44 10.74
N CYS A 34 -0.54 -7.14 11.57
CA CYS A 34 -0.65 -5.92 12.38
C CYS A 34 -1.25 -6.07 13.79
N GLY A 35 -1.71 -7.27 14.20
CA GLY A 35 -2.38 -7.47 15.49
C GLY A 35 -3.85 -6.98 15.57
N ASP A 36 -4.29 -6.19 14.60
CA ASP A 36 -5.51 -5.36 14.68
C ASP A 36 -6.70 -5.91 13.86
N GLY A 37 -6.47 -6.34 12.61
CA GLY A 37 -7.53 -6.86 11.75
C GLY A 37 -8.00 -8.25 12.16
N THR A 38 -9.31 -8.40 12.43
CA THR A 38 -9.99 -9.69 12.64
C THR A 38 -11.14 -9.84 11.64
N PRO A 39 -10.83 -9.99 10.34
CA PRO A 39 -11.87 -10.10 9.33
C PRO A 39 -12.67 -11.39 9.56
N GLY A 40 -14.00 -11.29 9.56
CA GLY A 40 -14.88 -12.46 9.63
C GLY A 40 -14.94 -13.26 8.33
N HIS A 41 -14.38 -12.73 7.23
CA HIS A 41 -14.34 -13.37 5.92
C HIS A 41 -13.15 -12.84 5.12
N LEU A 42 -12.54 -13.69 4.30
CA LEU A 42 -11.45 -13.34 3.39
C LEU A 42 -11.85 -13.69 1.95
N THR A 43 -11.66 -12.74 1.05
CA THR A 43 -11.89 -12.91 -0.38
C THR A 43 -10.56 -12.91 -1.12
N ASP A 44 -10.28 -13.97 -1.88
CA ASP A 44 -9.14 -13.99 -2.79
C ASP A 44 -9.47 -13.23 -4.08
N VAL A 45 -8.55 -12.37 -4.51
CA VAL A 45 -8.64 -11.54 -5.71
C VAL A 45 -7.52 -11.82 -6.71
N HIS A 46 -6.66 -12.82 -6.47
CA HIS A 46 -5.52 -13.14 -7.34
C HIS A 46 -5.92 -13.51 -8.78
N SER A 47 -7.05 -14.18 -8.99
CA SER A 47 -7.47 -14.69 -10.31
C SER A 47 -8.47 -13.76 -11.03
N THR A 48 -8.50 -12.48 -10.67
CA THR A 48 -9.46 -11.50 -11.21
C THR A 48 -9.02 -10.86 -12.54
N GLY A 49 -7.80 -11.16 -13.01
CA GLY A 49 -7.20 -10.55 -14.21
C GLY A 49 -6.69 -9.11 -13.99
N LEU A 50 -6.54 -8.69 -12.73
CA LEU A 50 -6.03 -7.37 -12.34
C LEU A 50 -4.51 -7.34 -12.15
N ASP A 51 -3.79 -8.28 -12.76
CA ASP A 51 -2.34 -8.47 -12.68
C ASP A 51 -1.59 -8.00 -13.94
N ALA A 52 -2.27 -7.28 -14.83
CA ALA A 52 -1.68 -6.74 -16.06
C ALA A 52 -1.03 -5.35 -15.86
N ILE A 53 0.02 -5.09 -16.66
CA ILE A 53 0.58 -3.75 -16.87
C ILE A 53 0.27 -3.36 -18.31
N GLU A 54 -0.52 -2.30 -18.49
CA GLU A 54 -1.07 -1.92 -19.79
C GLU A 54 -0.61 -0.52 -20.19
N GLY A 55 -0.42 -0.30 -21.48
CA GLY A 55 -0.16 1.03 -22.01
C GLY A 55 -1.44 1.85 -22.11
N MET A 56 -1.39 3.10 -21.65
CA MET A 56 -2.51 4.03 -21.77
C MET A 56 -2.41 4.85 -23.07
N PRO A 57 -3.55 5.31 -23.64
CA PRO A 57 -3.56 6.11 -24.87
C PRO A 57 -2.75 7.42 -24.79
N ASP A 58 -2.60 7.97 -23.59
CA ASP A 58 -1.80 9.17 -23.31
C ASP A 58 -0.29 8.90 -23.21
N GLY A 59 0.13 7.63 -23.31
CA GLY A 59 1.51 7.17 -23.15
C GLY A 59 1.88 6.74 -21.73
N GLY A 60 0.95 6.83 -20.77
CA GLY A 60 1.12 6.33 -19.41
C GLY A 60 1.13 4.80 -19.31
N LEU A 61 1.20 4.33 -18.06
CA LEU A 61 1.05 2.92 -17.71
C LEU A 61 -0.08 2.75 -16.71
N ARG A 62 -0.98 1.81 -16.98
CA ARG A 62 -1.98 1.33 -16.03
C ARG A 62 -1.42 0.09 -15.35
N ILE A 63 -1.28 0.13 -14.03
CA ILE A 63 -0.70 -0.93 -13.22
C ILE A 63 -1.84 -1.58 -12.44
N GLY A 64 -2.25 -2.78 -12.85
CA GLY A 64 -3.32 -3.51 -12.17
C GLY A 64 -3.04 -3.74 -10.68
N ALA A 65 -4.11 -3.83 -9.88
CA ALA A 65 -4.06 -4.00 -8.44
C ALA A 65 -3.20 -5.19 -7.98
N MET A 66 -3.26 -6.29 -8.72
CA MET A 66 -2.60 -7.55 -8.42
C MET A 66 -1.22 -7.70 -9.08
N VAL A 67 -0.75 -6.67 -9.80
CA VAL A 67 0.63 -6.63 -10.30
C VAL A 67 1.58 -6.74 -9.12
N ARG A 68 2.45 -7.76 -9.16
CA ARG A 68 3.45 -7.95 -8.10
C ARG A 68 4.53 -6.89 -8.23
N SER A 69 5.07 -6.50 -7.08
CA SER A 69 6.13 -5.51 -7.01
C SER A 69 7.36 -5.94 -7.82
N ALA A 70 7.74 -7.21 -7.76
CA ALA A 70 8.83 -7.75 -8.57
C ALA A 70 8.55 -7.66 -10.08
N ASP A 71 7.33 -7.97 -10.51
CA ASP A 71 6.94 -7.94 -11.92
C ASP A 71 6.92 -6.51 -12.46
N PHE A 72 6.40 -5.55 -11.68
CA PHE A 72 6.49 -4.13 -12.03
C PHE A 72 7.94 -3.66 -12.17
N ALA A 73 8.82 -4.05 -11.25
CA ALA A 73 10.24 -3.69 -11.31
C ALA A 73 10.95 -4.30 -12.53
N ALA A 74 10.53 -5.50 -12.97
CA ALA A 74 11.08 -6.20 -14.11
C ALA A 74 10.45 -5.78 -15.46
N HIS A 75 9.30 -5.10 -15.43
CA HIS A 75 8.57 -4.73 -16.64
C HIS A 75 9.39 -3.79 -17.54
N GLU A 76 9.52 -4.12 -18.82
CA GLU A 76 10.40 -3.42 -19.75
C GLU A 76 10.13 -1.91 -19.90
N ARG A 77 8.88 -1.49 -19.70
CA ARG A 77 8.48 -0.08 -19.76
C ARG A 77 8.63 0.64 -18.43
N ALA A 78 8.54 -0.05 -17.28
CA ALA A 78 8.45 0.62 -15.99
C ALA A 78 9.69 1.47 -15.63
N PRO A 79 10.95 1.00 -15.82
CA PRO A 79 12.14 1.82 -15.57
C PRO A 79 12.25 3.04 -16.49
N ARG A 80 11.66 2.99 -17.69
CA ARG A 80 11.70 4.05 -18.71
C ARG A 80 10.58 5.06 -18.50
N ASP A 81 9.36 4.57 -18.32
CA ASP A 81 8.13 5.36 -18.34
C ASP A 81 7.67 5.72 -16.92
N CYS A 82 8.14 5.01 -15.90
CA CYS A 82 7.85 5.26 -14.49
C CYS A 82 9.13 5.22 -13.62
N PRO A 83 10.16 6.07 -13.87
CA PRO A 83 11.44 5.93 -13.17
C PRO A 83 11.35 6.23 -11.66
N ALA A 84 10.55 7.20 -11.21
CA ALA A 84 10.35 7.46 -9.78
C ALA A 84 9.62 6.30 -9.07
N PRO A 85 8.46 5.82 -9.56
CA PRO A 85 7.82 4.60 -9.04
C PRO A 85 8.75 3.40 -8.97
N THR A 86 9.45 3.09 -10.06
CA THR A 86 10.37 1.94 -10.14
C THR A 86 11.47 2.03 -9.08
N ARG A 87 12.12 3.20 -8.96
CA ARG A 87 13.19 3.41 -7.96
C ARG A 87 12.69 3.33 -6.53
N ALA A 88 11.50 3.84 -6.26
CA ALA A 88 10.90 3.77 -4.93
C ALA A 88 10.65 2.31 -4.53
N LEU A 89 10.07 1.54 -5.45
CA LEU A 89 9.71 0.15 -5.23
C LEU A 89 10.93 -0.75 -4.99
N VAL A 90 11.98 -0.65 -5.81
CA VAL A 90 13.20 -1.46 -5.62
C VAL A 90 13.99 -1.09 -4.36
N ALA A 91 13.76 0.10 -3.80
CA ALA A 91 14.34 0.52 -2.53
C ALA A 91 13.60 -0.06 -1.31
N GLY A 92 12.38 -0.59 -1.47
CA GLY A 92 11.56 -1.13 -0.40
C GLY A 92 11.72 -2.65 -0.23
N ALA A 93 11.61 -3.15 1.00
CA ALA A 93 11.51 -4.58 1.32
C ALA A 93 12.66 -5.49 0.82
N SER A 94 12.47 -6.81 0.97
CA SER A 94 13.34 -7.86 0.39
C SER A 94 12.79 -8.34 -0.96
N GLY A 95 13.57 -9.15 -1.68
CA GLY A 95 13.10 -9.77 -2.93
C GLY A 95 11.85 -10.63 -2.71
N GLN A 96 11.89 -11.51 -1.71
CA GLN A 96 10.81 -12.43 -1.38
C GLN A 96 9.49 -11.71 -1.05
N LEU A 97 9.58 -10.56 -0.37
CA LEU A 97 8.40 -9.74 -0.10
C LEU A 97 7.89 -9.07 -1.39
N ARG A 98 8.78 -8.58 -2.25
CA ARG A 98 8.39 -8.00 -3.55
C ARG A 98 7.81 -9.03 -4.52
N ASP A 99 8.20 -10.30 -4.41
CA ASP A 99 7.67 -11.40 -5.23
C ASP A 99 6.22 -11.74 -4.88
N LYS A 100 5.72 -11.26 -3.73
CA LYS A 100 4.36 -11.51 -3.24
C LYS A 100 3.51 -10.25 -3.11
N ALA A 101 4.13 -9.10 -2.85
CA ALA A 101 3.41 -7.85 -2.61
C ALA A 101 2.77 -7.30 -3.90
N ALA A 102 1.45 -7.27 -3.93
CA ALA A 102 0.64 -6.65 -4.96
C ALA A 102 0.66 -5.11 -4.87
N SER A 103 0.36 -4.44 -5.99
CA SER A 103 0.30 -2.98 -6.11
C SER A 103 -0.69 -2.35 -5.12
N GLU A 104 -1.92 -2.87 -5.07
CA GLU A 104 -2.95 -2.44 -4.13
C GLU A 104 -2.50 -2.62 -2.68
N GLY A 105 -2.08 -3.83 -2.31
CA GLY A 105 -1.66 -4.12 -0.93
C GLY A 105 -0.47 -3.27 -0.48
N ASN A 106 0.37 -2.79 -1.41
CA ASN A 106 1.46 -1.87 -1.11
C ASN A 106 0.96 -0.45 -0.82
N LEU A 107 -0.09 0.00 -1.52
CA LEU A 107 -0.77 1.29 -1.27
C LEU A 107 -1.59 1.26 0.03
N LEU A 108 -2.18 0.12 0.37
CA LEU A 108 -3.05 -0.07 1.55
C LEU A 108 -2.32 -0.60 2.80
N GLN A 109 -0.99 -0.64 2.79
CA GLN A 109 -0.26 -1.16 3.94
C GLN A 109 -0.39 -0.24 5.16
N ARG A 110 -0.68 -0.83 6.31
CA ARG A 110 -0.82 -0.13 7.59
C ARG A 110 0.52 0.37 8.13
N THR A 111 0.47 1.37 9.01
CA THR A 111 1.65 1.95 9.69
C THR A 111 2.51 0.90 10.41
N ARG A 112 3.80 1.20 10.61
CA ARG A 112 4.75 0.40 11.42
C ARG A 112 4.99 0.98 12.81
N CYS A 113 4.11 1.86 13.27
CA CYS A 113 4.14 2.44 14.61
C CYS A 113 4.17 1.34 15.68
N PRO A 114 5.15 1.28 16.59
CA PRO A 114 5.22 0.24 17.62
C PRO A 114 3.97 0.22 18.53
N CYS A 115 3.42 1.40 18.83
CA CYS A 115 2.18 1.54 19.60
C CYS A 115 0.96 0.92 18.93
N PHE A 116 0.90 0.96 17.60
CA PHE A 116 -0.17 0.32 16.83
C PHE A 116 -0.09 -1.22 16.94
N PHE A 117 1.12 -1.77 16.91
CA PHE A 117 1.38 -3.21 17.02
C PHE A 117 1.26 -3.79 18.43
N ASP A 118 1.57 -3.00 19.47
CA ASP A 118 1.43 -3.43 20.86
C ASP A 118 0.01 -3.15 21.36
N ALA A 119 -0.77 -4.22 21.52
CA ALA A 119 -2.16 -4.16 21.99
C ALA A 119 -2.30 -3.54 23.39
N ASN A 120 -1.23 -3.52 24.19
CA ASN A 120 -1.23 -2.96 25.53
C ASN A 120 -1.00 -1.43 25.56
N GLN A 121 -0.64 -0.82 24.42
CA GLN A 121 -0.39 0.62 24.33
C GLN A 121 -1.66 1.37 23.91
N PRO A 122 -1.94 2.58 24.44
CA PRO A 122 -3.05 3.41 23.96
C PRO A 122 -2.80 3.85 22.51
N CYS A 123 -3.71 3.55 21.58
CA CYS A 123 -3.56 3.85 20.15
C CYS A 123 -4.90 4.22 19.50
N ASN A 124 -5.09 5.51 19.20
CA ASN A 124 -6.32 6.02 18.56
C ASN A 124 -6.64 5.35 17.21
N THR A 125 -5.63 4.98 16.41
CA THR A 125 -5.85 4.27 15.13
C THR A 125 -6.45 2.87 15.32
N ARG A 126 -6.17 2.21 16.45
CA ARG A 126 -6.71 0.89 16.80
C ARG A 126 -8.02 0.98 17.58
N GLY A 127 -8.07 1.91 18.53
CA GLY A 127 -9.23 2.17 19.37
C GLY A 127 -9.44 3.67 19.50
N PRO A 128 -10.37 4.27 18.74
CA PRO A 128 -10.63 5.71 18.79
C PRO A 128 -10.90 6.18 20.22
N GLY A 129 -10.23 7.28 20.63
CA GLY A 129 -10.31 7.85 21.97
C GLY A 129 -9.41 7.18 23.02
N SER A 130 -8.68 6.11 22.69
CA SER A 130 -7.75 5.47 23.63
C SER A 130 -6.46 6.26 23.91
N GLY A 131 -6.13 7.24 23.06
CA GLY A 131 -4.93 8.08 23.16
C GLY A 131 -3.79 7.66 22.22
N CYS A 132 -2.66 8.37 22.29
CA CYS A 132 -1.45 8.06 21.52
C CYS A 132 -0.26 7.82 22.45
N GLY A 133 0.13 6.56 22.64
CA GLY A 133 1.17 6.15 23.59
C GLY A 133 2.60 6.58 23.21
N LEU A 134 2.83 7.09 22.00
CA LEU A 134 4.15 7.53 21.54
C LEU A 134 4.26 9.04 21.31
N LEU A 135 3.24 9.82 21.67
CA LEU A 135 3.26 11.27 21.51
C LEU A 135 4.42 11.92 22.28
N GLU A 136 4.62 11.49 23.53
CA GLU A 136 5.75 11.88 24.40
C GLU A 136 6.77 10.75 24.57
N GLY A 137 6.68 9.71 23.74
CA GLY A 137 7.48 8.48 23.84
C GLY A 137 8.62 8.42 22.83
N ALA A 138 9.07 7.19 22.54
CA ALA A 138 10.12 6.91 21.55
C ALA A 138 9.64 7.11 20.10
N SER A 139 9.45 8.38 19.69
CA SER A 139 8.84 8.78 18.42
C SER A 139 9.81 8.93 17.24
N ARG A 140 11.06 8.43 17.35
CA ARG A 140 12.14 8.63 16.34
C ARG A 140 11.77 8.23 14.90
N GLN A 141 10.86 7.28 14.69
CA GLN A 141 10.45 6.81 13.36
C GLN A 141 9.07 7.32 12.92
N LEU A 142 8.49 8.24 13.70
CA LEU A 142 7.13 8.72 13.53
C LEU A 142 7.11 10.07 12.79
N GLY A 143 5.92 10.54 12.46
CA GLY A 143 5.71 11.68 11.58
C GLY A 143 6.08 13.00 12.24
N LEU A 144 6.52 13.95 11.41
CA LEU A 144 6.88 15.31 11.81
C LEU A 144 5.93 16.36 11.24
N VAL A 145 5.34 16.10 10.06
CA VAL A 145 4.51 17.04 9.30
C VAL A 145 3.16 16.39 9.03
N GLY A 146 2.08 17.18 9.14
CA GLY A 146 0.72 16.69 8.92
C GLY A 146 0.25 15.72 10.00
N VAL A 147 0.80 15.81 11.21
CA VAL A 147 0.47 14.94 12.33
C VAL A 147 -0.18 15.74 13.48
N PRO A 148 -1.43 15.43 13.86
CA PRO A 148 -2.09 16.00 15.03
C PRO A 148 -1.66 15.28 16.31
N GLN A 149 -2.11 15.79 17.46
CA GLN A 149 -1.89 15.11 18.75
C GLN A 149 -2.58 13.73 18.80
N ALA A 150 -3.61 13.50 17.98
CA ALA A 150 -4.36 12.26 17.96
C ALA A 150 -3.53 11.07 17.44
N CYS A 151 -2.67 11.27 16.44
CA CYS A 151 -1.82 10.23 15.89
C CYS A 151 -0.64 10.82 15.12
N ILE A 152 0.56 10.35 15.44
CA ILE A 152 1.80 10.74 14.77
C ILE A 152 2.35 9.63 13.87
N ALA A 153 1.55 8.64 13.49
CA ALA A 153 1.98 7.52 12.65
C ALA A 153 2.39 7.97 11.24
N THR A 154 3.31 7.22 10.61
CA THR A 154 3.70 7.41 9.21
C THR A 154 3.11 6.31 8.33
N HIS A 155 2.76 6.67 7.09
CA HIS A 155 2.51 5.68 6.04
C HIS A 155 3.86 5.12 5.53
N PRO A 156 4.09 3.80 5.56
CA PRO A 156 5.43 3.25 5.37
C PRO A 156 5.78 2.92 3.91
N SER A 157 4.83 3.09 2.99
CA SER A 157 4.99 2.68 1.58
C SER A 157 5.91 3.62 0.79
N ASP A 158 6.99 3.06 0.23
CA ASP A 158 7.75 3.75 -0.82
C ASP A 158 6.94 3.83 -2.13
N MET A 159 6.06 2.85 -2.39
CA MET A 159 5.19 2.82 -3.58
C MET A 159 4.06 3.84 -3.53
N ALA A 160 3.73 4.40 -2.36
CA ALA A 160 2.88 5.58 -2.26
C ALA A 160 3.65 6.87 -2.57
N VAL A 161 4.98 6.92 -2.33
CA VAL A 161 5.80 8.13 -2.53
C VAL A 161 6.22 8.29 -4.00
N GLY A 162 6.68 7.22 -4.65
CA GLY A 162 7.21 7.25 -6.01
C GLY A 162 6.20 7.78 -7.06
N PRO A 163 4.99 7.20 -7.15
CA PRO A 163 3.92 7.64 -8.06
C PRO A 163 3.22 8.93 -7.66
N ARG A 164 3.31 9.34 -6.38
CA ARG A 164 2.69 10.59 -5.92
C ARG A 164 3.33 11.83 -6.53
N ALA A 165 4.64 11.80 -6.76
CA ALA A 165 5.39 12.90 -7.36
C ALA A 165 4.97 13.22 -8.81
N PRO A 166 4.88 12.25 -9.74
CA PRO A 166 4.35 12.50 -11.08
C PRO A 166 2.83 12.75 -11.12
N GLY A 167 2.10 12.53 -10.02
CA GLY A 167 0.65 12.75 -9.96
C GLY A 167 -0.17 11.54 -10.43
N ALA A 168 0.20 10.34 -9.97
CA ALA A 168 -0.57 9.13 -10.26
C ALA A 168 -2.02 9.20 -9.76
N THR A 169 -2.89 8.48 -10.44
CA THR A 169 -4.30 8.28 -10.08
C THR A 169 -4.51 6.84 -9.64
N VAL A 170 -5.35 6.61 -8.64
CA VAL A 170 -5.78 5.28 -8.19
C VAL A 170 -7.19 5.05 -8.73
N GLU A 171 -7.36 3.96 -9.48
CA GLU A 171 -8.66 3.50 -9.97
C GLU A 171 -9.28 2.58 -8.93
N THR A 172 -10.54 2.82 -8.59
CA THR A 172 -11.30 2.00 -7.65
C THR A 172 -12.64 1.59 -8.24
N VAL A 173 -13.23 0.52 -7.73
CA VAL A 173 -14.57 0.04 -8.10
C VAL A 173 -15.39 -0.13 -6.82
N THR A 174 -16.56 0.50 -6.75
CA THR A 174 -17.47 0.37 -5.59
C THR A 174 -18.15 -1.00 -5.55
N ALA A 175 -18.81 -1.34 -4.45
CA ALA A 175 -19.57 -2.58 -4.32
C ALA A 175 -20.70 -2.69 -5.38
N GLU A 176 -21.21 -1.57 -5.86
CA GLU A 176 -22.22 -1.46 -6.91
C GLU A 176 -21.63 -1.58 -8.33
N GLY A 177 -20.30 -1.66 -8.45
CA GLY A 177 -19.59 -1.75 -9.72
C GLY A 177 -19.28 -0.41 -10.38
N GLU A 178 -19.45 0.72 -9.68
CA GLU A 178 -19.10 2.04 -10.21
C GLU A 178 -17.59 2.26 -10.17
N ALA A 179 -17.01 2.67 -11.29
CA ALA A 179 -15.59 2.99 -11.37
C ALA A 179 -15.32 4.44 -10.95
N ARG A 180 -14.31 4.64 -10.10
CA ARG A 180 -13.84 5.96 -9.66
C ARG A 180 -12.35 6.11 -9.95
N ALA A 181 -11.94 7.37 -10.13
CA ALA A 181 -10.56 7.76 -10.33
C ALA A 181 -10.19 8.79 -9.26
N ILE A 182 -9.29 8.41 -8.35
CA ILE A 182 -8.93 9.20 -7.18
C ILE A 182 -7.47 9.62 -7.34
N PRO A 183 -7.13 10.92 -7.37
CA PRO A 183 -5.74 11.35 -7.35
C PRO A 183 -5.01 10.72 -6.15
N LEU A 184 -3.82 10.15 -6.34
CA LEU A 184 -3.05 9.58 -5.22
C LEU A 184 -2.73 10.64 -4.15
N ALA A 185 -2.79 11.92 -4.52
CA ALA A 185 -2.75 13.07 -3.64
C ALA A 185 -3.84 13.12 -2.57
N GLU A 186 -5.00 12.57 -2.89
CA GLU A 186 -6.22 12.63 -2.10
C GLU A 186 -6.57 11.24 -1.54
N PHE A 187 -5.96 10.17 -2.07
CA PHE A 187 -6.24 8.80 -1.67
C PHE A 187 -5.93 8.48 -0.21
N LEU A 188 -4.77 8.94 0.28
CA LEU A 188 -4.33 8.77 1.67
C LEU A 188 -4.82 9.96 2.50
N ARG A 189 -5.54 9.67 3.60
CA ARG A 189 -6.06 10.70 4.49
C ARG A 189 -5.00 11.11 5.51
N LEU A 190 -4.98 12.40 5.84
CA LEU A 190 -4.31 12.83 7.06
C LEU A 190 -5.09 12.29 8.27
N PRO A 191 -4.39 11.93 9.36
CA PRO A 191 -5.03 11.35 10.53
C PRO A 191 -6.07 12.27 11.18
N ASP A 192 -5.85 13.59 11.16
CA ASP A 192 -6.72 14.60 11.78
C ASP A 192 -7.33 14.12 13.11
N ASP A 193 -8.66 14.21 13.28
CA ASP A 193 -9.35 13.72 14.47
C ASP A 193 -9.85 12.26 14.33
N THR A 194 -9.64 11.62 13.16
CA THR A 194 -10.12 10.25 12.85
C THR A 194 -8.97 9.36 12.33
N PRO A 195 -7.93 9.09 13.14
CA PRO A 195 -6.73 8.40 12.68
C PRO A 195 -6.93 6.90 12.38
N GLU A 196 -8.11 6.36 12.66
CA GLU A 196 -8.57 5.03 12.25
C GLU A 196 -8.96 4.98 10.76
N VAL A 197 -9.25 6.12 10.14
CA VAL A 197 -9.62 6.22 8.71
C VAL A 197 -8.43 6.72 7.89
N GLU A 198 -7.68 5.79 7.30
CA GLU A 198 -6.41 6.09 6.62
C GLU A 198 -6.55 6.38 5.11
N THR A 199 -7.65 5.96 4.48
CA THR A 199 -7.85 6.07 3.03
C THR A 199 -9.25 6.56 2.70
N VAL A 200 -9.44 7.05 1.46
CA VAL A 200 -10.72 7.56 0.94
C VAL A 200 -11.71 6.49 0.46
N PRO A 201 -11.31 5.31 -0.07
CA PRO A 201 -12.26 4.28 -0.50
C PRO A 201 -13.27 3.90 0.58
N ALA A 202 -14.53 3.72 0.17
CA ALA A 202 -15.62 3.32 1.05
C ALA A 202 -15.51 1.83 1.45
N PRO A 203 -16.21 1.39 2.51
CA PRO A 203 -16.31 -0.03 2.82
C PRO A 203 -16.80 -0.85 1.61
N GLY A 204 -16.07 -1.90 1.25
CA GLY A 204 -16.38 -2.74 0.09
C GLY A 204 -15.93 -2.18 -1.27
N GLU A 205 -15.31 -1.00 -1.30
CA GLU A 205 -14.68 -0.46 -2.50
C GLU A 205 -13.28 -1.07 -2.69
N PHE A 206 -12.99 -1.47 -3.92
CA PHE A 206 -11.79 -2.21 -4.28
C PHE A 206 -10.85 -1.35 -5.13
N VAL A 207 -9.53 -1.40 -4.89
CA VAL A 207 -8.57 -0.71 -5.76
C VAL A 207 -8.31 -1.59 -6.98
N ALA A 208 -8.64 -1.11 -8.18
CA ALA A 208 -8.50 -1.87 -9.41
C ALA A 208 -7.15 -1.66 -10.11
N ALA A 209 -6.58 -0.45 -10.03
CA ALA A 209 -5.29 -0.13 -10.63
C ALA A 209 -4.69 1.17 -10.06
N ALA A 210 -3.41 1.38 -10.33
CA ALA A 210 -2.75 2.67 -10.17
C ALA A 210 -2.13 3.10 -11.51
N THR A 211 -2.39 4.34 -11.90
CA THR A 211 -2.05 4.88 -13.22
C THR A 211 -1.21 6.14 -13.06
N PRO A 212 0.13 6.04 -13.06
CA PRO A 212 1.01 7.19 -13.23
C PRO A 212 0.80 7.80 -14.63
N PRO A 213 0.79 9.14 -14.74
CA PRO A 213 0.64 9.78 -16.04
C PRO A 213 1.88 9.52 -16.92
N ALA A 214 1.73 9.78 -18.21
CA ALA A 214 2.84 9.70 -19.15
C ALA A 214 4.05 10.55 -18.71
N PRO A 215 5.29 10.11 -19.01
CA PRO A 215 6.48 10.89 -18.69
C PRO A 215 6.41 12.29 -19.31
N ALA A 216 6.36 13.33 -18.47
CA ALA A 216 6.40 14.72 -18.91
C ALA A 216 7.77 15.18 -19.48
N GLY A 217 8.65 14.24 -19.85
CA GLY A 217 10.07 14.48 -20.12
C GLY A 217 10.87 14.84 -18.87
N GLY A 218 12.17 15.13 -19.06
CA GLY A 218 13.06 15.51 -17.98
C GLY A 218 13.62 14.33 -17.17
N ARG A 219 13.78 14.48 -15.85
CA ARG A 219 14.37 13.46 -14.97
C ARG A 219 13.45 13.18 -13.79
N GLN A 220 13.24 11.90 -13.50
CA GLN A 220 12.56 11.46 -12.29
C GLN A 220 13.51 10.67 -11.39
N GLY A 221 13.27 10.71 -10.08
CA GLY A 221 14.06 9.93 -9.14
C GLY A 221 13.36 9.73 -7.80
N CYS A 222 13.82 8.73 -7.07
CA CYS A 222 13.44 8.50 -5.69
C CYS A 222 14.69 8.16 -4.87
N ARG A 223 14.81 8.75 -3.68
CA ARG A 223 15.90 8.51 -2.74
C ARG A 223 15.34 8.16 -1.39
N LYS A 224 15.79 7.04 -0.83
CA LYS A 224 15.41 6.56 0.50
C LYS A 224 16.61 6.58 1.45
N VAL A 225 16.44 7.24 2.59
CA VAL A 225 17.38 7.24 3.71
C VAL A 225 16.84 6.31 4.78
N ARG A 226 17.69 5.47 5.36
CA ARG A 226 17.30 4.41 6.29
C ARG A 226 18.44 4.05 7.24
N GLY A 227 18.10 3.46 8.39
CA GLY A 227 19.08 3.12 9.44
C GLY A 227 20.04 1.98 9.08
N ARG A 228 19.73 1.18 8.06
CA ARG A 228 20.61 0.11 7.53
C ARG A 228 20.53 0.05 6.01
N ALA A 229 21.53 -0.55 5.38
CA ALA A 229 21.71 -0.50 3.92
C ALA A 229 20.55 -1.11 3.11
N SER A 230 19.80 -2.08 3.63
CA SER A 230 18.65 -2.72 2.96
C SER A 230 17.62 -3.27 3.95
N CYS A 231 16.47 -3.73 3.45
CA CYS A 231 15.38 -4.32 4.23
C CYS A 231 14.97 -3.46 5.44
N ALA A 232 14.86 -2.15 5.28
CA ALA A 232 14.38 -1.24 6.31
C ALA A 232 13.45 -0.18 5.69
N PHE A 233 12.47 0.25 6.48
CA PHE A 233 11.61 1.39 6.14
C PHE A 233 12.42 2.69 6.08
N ALA A 234 11.83 3.70 5.45
CA ALA A 234 12.47 5.00 5.30
C ALA A 234 12.48 5.71 6.66
N VAL A 235 13.62 6.32 7.01
CA VAL A 235 13.62 7.44 7.95
C VAL A 235 13.05 8.66 7.24
N VAL A 236 13.51 8.89 6.00
CA VAL A 236 12.96 9.87 5.06
C VAL A 236 13.09 9.30 3.65
N SER A 237 12.09 9.52 2.81
CA SER A 237 12.20 9.28 1.37
C SER A 237 11.73 10.51 0.59
N VAL A 238 12.33 10.74 -0.58
CA VAL A 238 12.00 11.85 -1.47
C VAL A 238 11.87 11.32 -2.89
N ALA A 239 10.70 11.50 -3.50
CA ALA A 239 10.51 11.37 -4.93
C ALA A 239 10.45 12.75 -5.58
N LEU A 240 11.06 12.89 -6.76
CA LEU A 240 11.15 14.14 -7.50
C LEU A 240 10.88 13.89 -8.99
N VAL A 241 10.13 14.80 -9.60
CA VAL A 241 10.04 14.96 -11.04
C VAL A 241 10.65 16.33 -11.38
N ARG A 242 11.62 16.37 -12.29
CA ARG A 242 12.20 17.61 -12.81
C ARG A 242 11.94 17.66 -14.31
N ARG A 243 11.12 18.62 -14.74
CA ARG A 243 10.81 18.87 -16.15
C ARG A 243 12.00 19.51 -16.88
N THR A 244 11.95 19.49 -18.20
CA THR A 244 13.02 20.01 -19.08
C THR A 244 13.20 21.52 -18.96
N ASP A 245 12.12 22.26 -18.69
CA ASP A 245 12.10 23.70 -18.44
C ASP A 245 12.66 24.10 -17.06
N GLY A 246 13.08 23.12 -16.24
CA GLY A 246 13.60 23.33 -14.90
C GLY A 246 12.53 23.43 -13.81
N THR A 247 11.25 23.35 -14.15
CA THR A 247 10.16 23.24 -13.18
C THR A 247 10.09 21.81 -12.60
N GLY A 248 9.51 21.69 -11.41
CA GLY A 248 9.29 20.42 -10.71
C GLY A 248 7.91 20.37 -10.09
#